data_AF-A0A3P0N021-F1
#
_entry.id   AF-A0A3P0N021-F1
#
_cell.length_a   1.000
_cell.length_b   1.000
_cell.length_c   1.000
_cell.angle_alpha   90.00
_cell.angle_beta   90.00
_cell.angle_gamma   90.00
#
_symmetry.space_group_name_H-M   'P 1'
#
loop_
_entity.id
_entity.type
_entity.pdbx_description
1 polymer ?
#
loop_
_entity_poly.entity_id
_entity_poly.type
_entity_poly.pdbx_seq_one_letter_code
_entity_poly.pdbx_strand_id
1 'polypeptide(L)' 'MKLLVAVKRVVDANVKVRVKSDNTGVDIANVKMSMNPF' A
#
# COMPACT_ATOMS: atom_id res chain seq x y z
N MET A 1 21.10 13.24 -20.60
CA MET A 1 20.65 13.47 -19.21
C MET A 1 19.80 12.29 -18.77
N LYS A 2 19.97 11.76 -17.56
CA LYS A 2 19.19 10.61 -17.03
C LYS A 2 18.59 10.96 -15.68
N LEU A 3 17.37 10.50 -15.42
CA LEU A 3 16.64 10.69 -14.17
C LEU A 3 16.24 9.32 -13.61
N LEU A 4 16.31 9.20 -12.29
CA LEU A 4 15.84 8.04 -11.55
C LEU A 4 14.62 8.47 -10.73
N VAL A 5 13.52 7.72 -10.86
CA VAL A 5 12.28 7.97 -10.11
C VAL A 5 11.96 6.73 -9.30
N ALA A 6 11.99 6.85 -7.98
CA ALA A 6 11.60 5.78 -7.08
C ALA A 6 10.08 5.71 -6.96
N VAL A 7 9.52 4.52 -7.05
CA VAL A 7 8.09 4.27 -6.87
C VAL A 7 7.90 3.21 -5.79
N LYS A 8 6.79 3.30 -5.04
CA LYS A 8 6.43 2.33 -4.00
C LYS A 8 5.06 1.73 -4.28
N ARG A 9 4.92 0.42 -4.10
CA ARG A 9 3.62 -0.26 -4.09
C ARG A 9 2.99 -0.16 -2.70
N VAL A 10 1.74 0.28 -2.62
CA VAL A 10 0.98 0.52 -1.38
C VAL A 10 -0.44 -0.01 -1.51
N VAL A 11 -1.19 -0.04 -0.40
CA VAL A 11 -2.65 -0.27 -0.43
C VAL A 11 -3.31 0.90 -1.18
N ASP A 12 -4.25 0.58 -2.07
CA ASP A 12 -4.96 1.59 -2.86
C ASP A 12 -5.63 2.63 -1.95
N ALA A 13 -5.53 3.90 -2.30
CA ALA A 13 -6.00 5.02 -1.49
C ALA A 13 -7.52 4.98 -1.19
N ASN A 14 -8.29 4.23 -1.99
CA ASN A 14 -9.73 4.07 -1.80
C ASN A 14 -10.10 2.86 -0.91
N VAL A 15 -9.12 2.05 -0.50
CA VAL A 15 -9.37 0.89 0.37
C VAL A 15 -9.32 1.32 1.85
N LYS A 16 -10.39 0.99 2.59
CA LYS A 16 -10.37 1.11 4.05
C LYS A 16 -9.62 -0.06 4.68
N VAL A 17 -8.44 0.22 5.24
CA VAL A 17 -7.60 -0.78 5.91
C VAL A 17 -8.23 -1.33 7.20
N ARG A 18 -7.90 -2.59 7.53
CA ARG A 18 -8.30 -3.25 8.79
C ARG A 18 -7.05 -3.73 9.53
N VAL A 19 -7.07 -3.64 10.85
CA VAL A 19 -6.00 -4.16 11.71
C VAL A 19 -6.23 -5.66 11.93
N LYS A 20 -5.16 -6.45 11.96
CA LYS A 20 -5.21 -7.86 12.33
C LYS A 20 -5.67 -8.03 13.78
N SER A 21 -6.30 -9.15 14.10
CA SER A 21 -6.80 -9.42 15.46
C SER A 21 -5.70 -9.50 16.52
N ASP A 22 -4.46 -9.79 16.11
CA ASP A 22 -3.28 -9.84 16.97
C ASP A 22 -2.59 -8.47 17.17
N ASN A 23 -3.13 -7.40 16.58
CA ASN A 23 -2.57 -6.04 16.60
C ASN A 23 -1.14 -5.89 16.06
N THR A 24 -0.63 -6.87 15.29
CA THR A 24 0.75 -6.82 14.77
C THR A 24 0.87 -6.01 13.46
N GLY A 25 -0.25 -5.65 12.84
CA GLY A 25 -0.25 -4.88 11.60
C GLY A 25 -1.60 -4.84 10.89
N VAL A 26 -1.56 -4.49 9.60
CA VAL A 26 -2.73 -4.36 8.73
C VAL A 26 -2.95 -5.64 7.92
N ASP A 27 -4.20 -6.06 7.74
CA ASP A 27 -4.55 -7.13 6.82
C ASP A 27 -4.52 -6.62 5.38
N ILE A 28 -3.64 -7.21 4.57
CA ILE A 28 -3.43 -6.87 3.16
C ILE A 28 -3.66 -8.06 2.22
N ALA A 29 -4.15 -9.20 2.72
CA ALA A 29 -4.21 -10.44 1.93
C ALA A 29 -5.17 -10.33 0.73
N ASN A 30 -6.28 -9.60 0.89
CA ASN A 30 -7.35 -9.50 -0.11
C ASN A 30 -7.73 -8.05 -0.44
N VAL A 31 -6.76 -7.14 -0.40
CA VAL A 31 -6.97 -5.72 -0.72
C VAL A 31 -6.33 -5.34 -2.05
N LYS A 32 -6.95 -4.37 -2.74
CA LYS A 32 -6.36 -3.78 -3.94
C LYS A 32 -5.09 -3.01 -3.57
N MET A 33 -4.02 -3.27 -4.31
CA MET A 33 -2.74 -2.57 -4.18
C MET A 33 -2.52 -1.67 -5.41
N SER A 34 -1.87 -0.53 -5.23
CA SER A 34 -1.58 0.44 -6.29
C SER A 34 -0.16 1.03 -6.15
N MET A 35 0.26 1.80 -7.15
CA MET A 35 1.39 2.71 -6.99
C MET A 35 1.02 3.78 -5.95
N ASN A 36 2.02 4.21 -5.18
CA ASN A 36 1.87 5.37 -4.32
C ASN A 36 1.52 6.60 -5.20
N PRO A 37 0.52 7.43 -4.82
CA PRO A 37 0.15 8.62 -5.58
C PRO A 37 1.23 9.71 -5.68
N PHE A 38 2.37 9.55 -5.01
CA PHE A 38 3.52 10.47 -4.99
C PHE A 38 4.73 9.88 -5.72
#